data_AF-A0AAE0WKR2-F1
#
_entry.id   AF-A0AAE0WKR2-F1
#
_cell.length_a   1.000
_cell.length_b   1.000
_cell.length_c   1.000
_cell.angle_alpha   90.00
_cell.angle_beta   90.00
_cell.angle_gamma   90.00
#
_symmetry.space_group_name_H-M   'P 1'
#
loop_
_entity.id
_entity.type
_entity.pdbx_description
1 polymer ?
#
loop_
_entity_poly.entity_id
_entity_poly.type
_entity_poly.pdbx_seq_one_letter_code
_entity_poly.pdbx_strand_id
1 'polypeptide(L)'
;MDPFSSDGELVNIHTAFIQSQYTSVLNDFNTSDFSSSNHLPVQVLQYRAQCALGQYDEVIGSISDSNAKSTPDLAAVRTYASYLRTGSAGAVKEAERLAEQHAENLTIQLLCSTILARSGNNEAALTLLSKHQGSLDAVALIIQIHLLSNRPDLAAKEAQSARSFAQDALLVNLAEAWVGMRKGGEEYQKAFYVFEELAQNPSSASAWSLVAQGVSELHLGRTEEANAAIESALGLEEGNADALANLVVLEKVVGRDGAEALSRLQKVDKEHEVLRGMDEKREAFKTACEKYNPKF
;
A
#
# COMPACT_ATOMS: atom_id res chain seq x y z
N MET A 1 12.70 -5.44 -19.35
CA MET A 1 13.50 -4.32 -18.78
C MET A 1 12.53 -3.47 -17.99
N ASP A 2 12.84 -3.22 -16.72
CA ASP A 2 11.98 -2.45 -15.82
C ASP A 2 11.93 -0.98 -16.29
N PRO A 3 10.75 -0.42 -16.62
CA PRO A 3 10.64 0.98 -17.04
C PRO A 3 11.05 1.99 -15.95
N PHE A 4 11.11 1.55 -14.69
CA PHE A 4 11.45 2.39 -13.53
C PHE A 4 12.89 2.18 -13.04
N SER A 5 13.76 1.59 -13.88
CA SER A 5 15.20 1.47 -13.55
C SER A 5 15.83 2.83 -13.23
N SER A 6 16.90 2.82 -12.44
CA SER A 6 17.62 4.02 -11.97
C SER A 6 18.08 4.97 -13.08
N ASP A 7 18.30 4.44 -14.28
CA ASP A 7 18.79 5.18 -15.45
C ASP A 7 17.65 5.71 -16.34
N GLY A 8 16.39 5.46 -15.97
CA GLY A 8 15.20 5.80 -16.75
C GLY A 8 14.66 7.19 -16.46
N GLU A 9 14.01 7.80 -17.46
CA GLU A 9 13.35 9.11 -17.35
C GLU A 9 12.24 9.13 -16.26
N LEU A 10 11.68 7.97 -15.94
CA LEU A 10 10.59 7.79 -14.97
C LEU A 10 11.06 7.69 -13.50
N VAL A 11 12.38 7.66 -13.24
CA VAL A 11 12.93 7.36 -11.91
C VAL A 11 12.42 8.32 -10.83
N ASN A 12 12.33 9.62 -11.11
CA ASN A 12 11.96 10.63 -10.11
C ASN A 12 10.47 10.57 -9.77
N ILE A 13 9.59 10.50 -10.78
CA ILE A 13 8.14 10.39 -10.55
C ILE A 13 7.79 9.06 -9.88
N HIS A 14 8.48 7.98 -10.25
CA HIS A 14 8.29 6.68 -9.62
C HIS A 14 8.77 6.69 -8.16
N THR A 15 9.93 7.29 -7.88
CA THR A 15 10.44 7.45 -6.51
C THR A 15 9.45 8.23 -5.64
N ALA A 16 8.94 9.36 -6.13
CA ALA A 16 7.90 10.13 -5.44
C ALA A 16 6.64 9.28 -5.19
N PHE A 17 6.22 8.48 -6.17
CA PHE A 17 5.08 7.59 -6.05
C PHE A 17 5.28 6.50 -4.98
N ILE A 18 6.39 5.76 -4.99
CA ILE A 18 6.65 4.70 -4.00
C ILE A 18 6.89 5.23 -2.59
N GLN A 19 7.30 6.49 -2.45
CA GLN A 19 7.40 7.20 -1.17
C GLN A 19 6.06 7.81 -0.73
N SER A 20 4.97 7.55 -1.45
CA SER A 20 3.63 8.08 -1.18
C SER A 20 3.53 9.62 -1.23
N GLN A 21 4.40 10.28 -2.00
CA GLN A 21 4.33 11.71 -2.26
C GLN A 21 3.32 12.01 -3.38
N TYR A 22 2.09 11.52 -3.23
CA TYR A 22 1.08 11.54 -4.30
C TYR A 22 0.75 12.94 -4.79
N THR A 23 0.72 13.93 -3.89
CA THR A 23 0.53 15.34 -4.27
C THR A 23 1.66 15.86 -5.15
N SER A 24 2.91 15.48 -4.87
CA SER A 24 4.07 15.83 -5.72
C SER A 24 3.97 15.16 -7.08
N VAL A 25 3.60 13.87 -7.13
CA VAL A 25 3.37 13.14 -8.39
C VAL A 25 2.39 13.87 -9.32
N LEU A 26 1.38 14.56 -8.76
CA LEU A 26 0.40 15.32 -9.53
C LEU A 26 0.82 16.75 -9.87
N ASN A 27 1.55 17.42 -8.97
CA ASN A 27 1.82 18.86 -9.10
C ASN A 27 3.19 19.16 -9.73
N ASP A 28 4.18 18.31 -9.49
CA ASP A 28 5.59 18.61 -9.82
C ASP A 28 6.04 17.91 -11.10
N PHE A 29 5.25 16.96 -11.62
CA PHE A 29 5.56 16.20 -12.83
C PHE A 29 4.49 16.41 -13.90
N ASN A 30 4.85 17.06 -15.01
CA ASN A 30 3.98 17.24 -16.16
C ASN A 30 4.32 16.23 -17.25
N THR A 31 3.31 15.55 -17.79
CA THR A 31 3.45 14.56 -18.87
C THR A 31 4.19 15.10 -20.09
N SER A 32 4.07 16.40 -20.40
CA SER A 32 4.77 17.03 -21.54
C SER A 32 6.28 17.09 -21.39
N ASP A 33 6.80 16.91 -20.17
CA ASP A 33 8.22 17.01 -19.87
C ASP A 33 8.96 15.69 -20.13
N PHE A 34 8.20 14.63 -20.44
CA PHE A 34 8.71 13.29 -20.71
C PHE A 34 8.70 12.98 -22.20
N SER A 35 9.51 12.00 -22.61
CA SER A 35 9.44 11.44 -23.96
C SER A 35 8.06 10.87 -24.29
N SER A 36 7.68 10.89 -25.57
CA SER A 36 6.33 10.45 -25.99
C SER A 36 6.02 8.99 -25.64
N SER A 37 7.03 8.13 -25.56
CA SER A 37 6.91 6.74 -25.08
C SER A 37 6.54 6.65 -23.60
N ASN A 38 6.88 7.66 -22.81
CA ASN A 38 6.67 7.72 -21.37
C ASN A 38 5.42 8.51 -20.95
N HIS A 39 4.73 9.15 -21.88
CA HIS A 39 3.49 9.87 -21.59
C HIS A 39 2.43 8.98 -20.91
N LEU A 40 2.21 7.77 -21.45
CA LEU A 40 1.22 6.83 -20.88
C LEU A 40 1.65 6.31 -19.49
N PRO A 41 2.88 5.83 -19.28
CA PRO A 41 3.38 5.47 -17.94
C PRO A 41 3.23 6.58 -16.89
N VAL A 42 3.58 7.83 -17.23
CA VAL A 42 3.40 9.00 -16.34
C VAL A 42 1.94 9.19 -16.00
N GLN A 43 1.07 9.18 -17.01
CA GLN A 43 -0.38 9.32 -16.82
C GLN A 43 -0.94 8.20 -15.92
N VAL A 44 -0.47 6.96 -16.08
CA VAL A 44 -0.86 5.84 -15.20
C VAL A 44 -0.43 6.08 -13.75
N LEU A 45 0.80 6.56 -13.51
CA LEU A 45 1.26 6.91 -12.17
C LEU A 45 0.43 8.05 -11.54
N GLN A 46 0.11 9.07 -12.31
CA GLN A 46 -0.76 10.17 -11.87
C GLN A 46 -2.16 9.66 -11.51
N TYR A 47 -2.79 8.84 -12.34
CA TYR A 47 -4.09 8.26 -11.99
C TYR A 47 -4.04 7.34 -10.76
N ARG A 48 -2.94 6.58 -10.58
CA ARG A 48 -2.72 5.78 -9.36
C ARG A 48 -2.57 6.69 -8.13
N ALA A 49 -1.88 7.82 -8.25
CA ALA A 49 -1.74 8.80 -7.17
C ALA A 49 -3.09 9.46 -6.82
N GLN A 50 -3.91 9.82 -7.83
CA GLN A 50 -5.28 10.28 -7.62
C GLN A 50 -6.14 9.24 -6.88
N CYS A 51 -6.03 7.96 -7.28
CA CYS A 51 -6.69 6.88 -6.55
C CYS A 51 -6.22 6.79 -5.09
N ALA A 52 -4.92 6.91 -4.83
CA ALA A 52 -4.40 6.89 -3.46
C ALA A 52 -4.92 8.07 -2.62
N LEU A 53 -5.20 9.21 -3.25
CA LEU A 53 -5.82 10.39 -2.63
C LEU A 53 -7.37 10.32 -2.57
N GLY A 54 -7.99 9.20 -2.92
CA GLY A 54 -9.44 9.02 -2.89
C GLY A 54 -10.23 9.67 -4.03
N GLN A 55 -9.55 10.19 -5.05
CA GLN A 55 -10.14 10.90 -6.19
C GLN A 55 -10.64 9.92 -7.28
N TYR A 56 -11.45 8.94 -6.87
CA TYR A 56 -11.86 7.83 -7.74
C TYR A 56 -12.77 8.30 -8.90
N ASP A 57 -13.71 9.19 -8.60
CA ASP A 57 -14.70 9.65 -9.58
C ASP A 57 -14.04 10.54 -10.65
N GLU A 58 -13.03 11.33 -10.28
CA GLU A 58 -12.23 12.12 -11.23
C GLU A 58 -11.45 11.21 -12.19
N VAL A 59 -10.83 10.13 -11.69
CA VAL A 59 -10.11 9.17 -12.53
C VAL A 59 -11.08 8.46 -13.49
N ILE A 60 -12.22 7.98 -12.98
CA ILE A 60 -13.25 7.31 -13.79
C ILE A 60 -13.80 8.26 -14.87
N GLY A 61 -14.04 9.52 -14.52
CA GLY A 61 -14.55 10.54 -15.44
C GLY A 61 -13.53 10.98 -16.49
N SER A 62 -12.25 10.98 -16.15
CA SER A 62 -11.15 11.40 -17.05
C SER A 62 -10.85 10.36 -18.15
N ILE A 63 -11.15 9.08 -17.90
CA ILE A 63 -10.88 7.99 -18.85
C ILE A 63 -12.16 7.65 -19.60
N SER A 64 -12.29 8.12 -20.84
CA SER A 64 -13.45 7.83 -21.69
C SER A 64 -13.59 6.34 -22.04
N ASP A 65 -14.80 5.90 -22.37
CA ASP A 65 -15.04 4.51 -22.81
C ASP A 65 -14.25 4.13 -24.06
N SER A 66 -13.99 5.09 -24.95
CA SER A 66 -13.17 4.87 -26.15
C SER A 66 -11.71 4.61 -25.77
N ASN A 67 -11.17 5.39 -24.83
CA ASN A 67 -9.78 5.27 -24.38
C ASN A 67 -9.57 3.98 -23.60
N ALA A 68 -10.51 3.62 -22.72
CA ALA A 68 -10.50 2.34 -22.02
C ALA A 68 -10.57 1.14 -22.99
N LYS A 69 -11.29 1.25 -24.11
CA LYS A 69 -11.36 0.16 -25.12
C LYS A 69 -10.10 0.05 -25.96
N SER A 70 -9.44 1.16 -26.28
CA SER A 70 -8.25 1.17 -27.15
C SER A 70 -6.94 0.98 -26.39
N THR A 71 -6.90 1.29 -25.09
CA THR A 71 -5.68 1.30 -24.28
C THR A 71 -5.88 0.46 -23.01
N PRO A 72 -5.33 -0.78 -22.97
CA PRO A 72 -5.49 -1.68 -21.83
C PRO A 72 -5.07 -1.10 -20.48
N ASP A 73 -3.99 -0.32 -20.44
CA ASP A 73 -3.50 0.36 -19.23
C ASP A 73 -4.56 1.28 -18.61
N LEU A 74 -5.23 2.08 -19.45
CA LEU A 74 -6.31 2.97 -19.01
C LEU A 74 -7.56 2.19 -18.61
N ALA A 75 -7.84 1.05 -19.25
CA ALA A 75 -8.91 0.15 -18.83
C ALA A 75 -8.65 -0.40 -17.42
N ALA A 76 -7.40 -0.80 -17.13
CA ALA A 76 -6.97 -1.31 -15.84
C ALA A 76 -7.09 -0.23 -14.76
N VAL A 77 -6.63 0.99 -15.04
CA VAL A 77 -6.76 2.15 -14.15
C VAL A 77 -8.21 2.45 -13.82
N ARG A 78 -9.09 2.52 -14.83
CA ARG A 78 -10.51 2.80 -14.61
C ARG A 78 -11.21 1.69 -13.83
N THR A 79 -10.85 0.44 -14.09
CA THR A 79 -11.35 -0.73 -13.35
C THR A 79 -10.88 -0.68 -11.89
N TYR A 80 -9.62 -0.33 -11.65
CA TYR A 80 -9.05 -0.17 -10.32
C TYR A 80 -9.73 0.95 -9.52
N ALA A 81 -9.90 2.14 -10.10
CA ALA A 81 -10.64 3.23 -9.47
C ALA A 81 -12.09 2.83 -9.14
N SER A 82 -12.76 2.13 -10.05
CA SER A 82 -14.13 1.63 -9.85
C SER A 82 -14.21 0.60 -8.71
N TYR A 83 -13.20 -0.27 -8.59
CA TYR A 83 -13.09 -1.23 -7.50
C TYR A 83 -12.85 -0.52 -6.16
N LEU A 84 -11.90 0.43 -6.07
CA LEU A 84 -11.65 1.16 -4.82
C LEU A 84 -12.88 1.94 -4.34
N ARG A 85 -13.67 2.49 -5.27
CA ARG A 85 -14.88 3.24 -4.94
C ARG A 85 -15.99 2.39 -4.33
N THR A 86 -16.13 1.12 -4.73
CA THR A 86 -17.35 0.34 -4.46
C THR A 86 -17.14 -1.11 -4.04
N GLY A 87 -15.93 -1.66 -4.15
CA GLY A 87 -15.64 -3.07 -3.97
C GLY A 87 -16.42 -4.00 -4.91
N SER A 88 -16.97 -3.49 -6.02
CA SER A 88 -17.98 -4.22 -6.80
C SER A 88 -17.43 -5.50 -7.45
N ALA A 89 -18.24 -6.56 -7.43
CA ALA A 89 -17.93 -7.82 -8.13
C ALA A 89 -17.80 -7.64 -9.65
N GLY A 90 -18.41 -6.59 -10.21
CA GLY A 90 -18.26 -6.24 -11.63
C GLY A 90 -16.82 -5.82 -11.97
N ALA A 91 -16.18 -5.02 -11.12
CA ALA A 91 -14.79 -4.62 -11.31
C ALA A 91 -13.81 -5.80 -11.16
N VAL A 92 -14.12 -6.76 -10.27
CA VAL A 92 -13.32 -8.00 -10.13
C VAL A 92 -13.38 -8.82 -11.42
N LYS A 93 -14.58 -9.05 -11.98
CA LYS A 93 -14.74 -9.78 -13.25
C LYS A 93 -14.06 -9.09 -14.42
N GLU A 94 -14.11 -7.76 -14.46
CA GLU A 94 -13.41 -7.00 -15.50
C GLU A 94 -11.89 -7.11 -15.36
N ALA A 95 -11.37 -7.11 -14.13
CA ALA A 95 -9.96 -7.35 -13.86
C ALA A 95 -9.51 -8.75 -14.30
N GLU A 96 -10.33 -9.78 -14.05
CA GLU A 96 -10.09 -11.15 -14.56
C GLU A 96 -10.03 -11.18 -16.10
N ARG A 97 -11.02 -10.56 -16.76
CA ARG A 97 -11.07 -10.47 -18.23
C ARG A 97 -9.84 -9.76 -18.81
N LEU A 98 -9.43 -8.64 -18.20
CA LEU A 98 -8.25 -7.89 -18.61
C LEU A 98 -6.96 -8.69 -18.40
N ALA A 99 -6.84 -9.39 -17.26
CA ALA A 99 -5.71 -10.26 -16.96
C ALA A 99 -5.55 -11.42 -17.95
N GLU A 100 -6.66 -11.99 -18.44
CA GLU A 100 -6.65 -13.04 -19.46
C GLU A 100 -6.18 -12.51 -20.82
N GLN A 101 -6.63 -11.31 -21.22
CA GLN A 101 -6.37 -10.76 -22.55
C GLN A 101 -5.00 -10.08 -22.68
N HIS A 102 -4.50 -9.49 -21.60
CA HIS A 102 -3.33 -8.62 -21.60
C HIS A 102 -2.32 -8.99 -20.50
N ALA A 103 -2.13 -10.29 -20.28
CA ALA A 103 -1.35 -10.81 -19.16
C ALA A 103 0.12 -10.35 -19.10
N GLU A 104 0.71 -9.93 -20.23
CA GLU A 104 2.10 -9.45 -20.33
C GLU A 104 2.24 -7.94 -20.09
N ASN A 105 1.13 -7.19 -19.99
CA ASN A 105 1.15 -5.76 -19.74
C ASN A 105 1.36 -5.50 -18.24
N LEU A 106 2.40 -4.74 -17.88
CA LEU A 106 2.78 -4.50 -16.49
C LEU A 106 1.68 -3.75 -15.71
N THR A 107 1.03 -2.74 -16.30
CA THR A 107 -0.07 -2.02 -15.65
C THR A 107 -1.22 -2.95 -15.30
N ILE A 108 -1.57 -3.86 -16.21
CA ILE A 108 -2.57 -4.92 -15.99
C ILE A 108 -2.10 -5.83 -14.86
N GLN A 109 -0.85 -6.31 -14.90
CA GLN A 109 -0.29 -7.16 -13.85
C GLN A 109 -0.40 -6.48 -12.47
N LEU A 110 -0.03 -5.21 -12.34
CA LEU A 110 -0.06 -4.50 -11.06
C LEU A 110 -1.50 -4.23 -10.59
N LEU A 111 -2.33 -3.61 -11.44
CA LEU A 111 -3.64 -3.12 -11.02
C LEU A 111 -4.67 -4.25 -10.90
N CYS A 112 -4.72 -5.17 -11.87
CA CYS A 112 -5.64 -6.30 -11.80
C CYS A 112 -5.25 -7.26 -10.66
N SER A 113 -3.96 -7.51 -10.42
CA SER A 113 -3.54 -8.34 -9.27
C SER A 113 -3.85 -7.69 -7.93
N THR A 114 -3.77 -6.35 -7.85
CA THR A 114 -4.19 -5.63 -6.63
C THR A 114 -5.68 -5.85 -6.36
N ILE A 115 -6.53 -5.77 -7.39
CA ILE A 115 -7.97 -6.05 -7.28
C ILE A 115 -8.22 -7.50 -6.85
N LEU A 116 -7.56 -8.46 -7.52
CA LEU A 116 -7.70 -9.89 -7.25
C LEU A 116 -7.25 -10.25 -5.81
N ALA A 117 -6.12 -9.71 -5.35
CA ALA A 117 -5.66 -9.94 -3.99
C ALA A 117 -6.62 -9.35 -2.95
N ARG A 118 -7.11 -8.13 -3.17
CA ARG A 118 -8.09 -7.47 -2.27
C ARG A 118 -9.46 -8.15 -2.29
N SER A 119 -9.83 -8.86 -3.36
CA SER A 119 -11.03 -9.69 -3.42
C SER A 119 -10.85 -11.10 -2.83
N GLY A 120 -9.65 -11.40 -2.30
CA GLY A 120 -9.31 -12.69 -1.69
C GLY A 120 -8.78 -13.74 -2.66
N ASN A 121 -8.65 -13.42 -3.95
CA ASN A 121 -8.13 -14.32 -4.97
C ASN A 121 -6.60 -14.17 -5.13
N ASN A 122 -5.87 -14.48 -4.05
CA ASN A 122 -4.41 -14.34 -3.99
C ASN A 122 -3.67 -15.22 -5.01
N GLU A 123 -4.20 -16.42 -5.30
CA GLU A 123 -3.58 -17.35 -6.25
C GLU A 123 -3.61 -16.79 -7.68
N ALA A 124 -4.76 -16.25 -8.13
CA ALA A 124 -4.86 -15.62 -9.44
C ALA A 124 -3.97 -14.38 -9.55
N ALA A 125 -3.91 -13.57 -8.48
CA ALA A 125 -3.02 -12.40 -8.40
C ALA A 125 -1.55 -12.80 -8.57
N LEU A 126 -1.08 -13.79 -7.80
CA LEU A 126 0.31 -14.28 -7.89
C LEU A 126 0.61 -14.92 -9.25
N THR A 127 -0.35 -15.64 -9.84
CA THR A 127 -0.20 -16.23 -11.17
C THR A 127 -0.03 -15.14 -12.24
N LEU A 128 -0.82 -14.07 -12.17
CA LEU A 128 -0.68 -12.94 -13.10
C LEU A 128 0.66 -12.22 -12.90
N LEU A 129 1.02 -11.93 -11.64
CA LEU A 129 2.27 -11.24 -11.32
C LEU A 129 3.50 -12.02 -11.74
N SER A 130 3.48 -13.36 -11.68
CA SER A 130 4.61 -14.21 -12.08
C SER A 130 5.07 -14.04 -13.53
N LYS A 131 4.25 -13.38 -14.37
CA LYS A 131 4.56 -13.05 -15.77
C LYS A 131 5.35 -11.75 -15.93
N HIS A 132 5.68 -11.07 -14.82
CA HIS A 132 6.48 -9.85 -14.87
C HIS A 132 7.87 -10.11 -15.47
N GLN A 133 8.38 -9.16 -16.24
CA GLN A 133 9.69 -9.28 -16.91
C GLN A 133 10.75 -8.45 -16.17
N GLY A 134 10.99 -8.81 -14.90
CA GLY A 134 11.98 -8.17 -14.03
C GLY A 134 11.54 -6.86 -13.38
N SER A 135 10.23 -6.56 -13.37
CA SER A 135 9.69 -5.37 -12.68
C SER A 135 9.79 -5.49 -11.16
N LEU A 136 10.37 -4.48 -10.50
CA LEU A 136 10.43 -4.40 -9.05
C LEU A 136 9.07 -4.10 -8.41
N ASP A 137 8.19 -3.31 -9.05
CA ASP A 137 6.82 -3.08 -8.58
C ASP A 137 6.04 -4.40 -8.46
N ALA A 138 6.17 -5.28 -9.45
CA ALA A 138 5.50 -6.57 -9.43
C ALA A 138 6.02 -7.44 -8.28
N VAL A 139 7.35 -7.48 -8.08
CA VAL A 139 7.97 -8.21 -6.97
C VAL A 139 7.54 -7.64 -5.62
N ALA A 140 7.50 -6.32 -5.46
CA ALA A 140 7.02 -5.67 -4.24
C ALA A 140 5.56 -6.05 -3.93
N LEU A 141 4.69 -6.10 -4.95
CA LEU A 141 3.30 -6.55 -4.77
C LEU A 141 3.20 -8.04 -4.42
N ILE A 142 4.01 -8.91 -5.03
CA ILE A 142 4.10 -10.33 -4.63
C ILE A 142 4.47 -10.46 -3.14
N ILE A 143 5.48 -9.71 -2.70
CA ILE A 143 5.93 -9.66 -1.30
C ILE A 143 4.78 -9.25 -0.39
N GLN A 144 4.06 -8.17 -0.72
CA GLN A 144 2.90 -7.73 0.06
C GLN A 144 1.81 -8.81 0.16
N ILE A 145 1.46 -9.47 -0.95
CA ILE A 145 0.48 -10.56 -0.96
C ILE A 145 0.92 -11.72 -0.07
N HIS A 146 2.19 -12.10 -0.11
CA HIS A 146 2.74 -13.14 0.77
C HIS A 146 2.70 -12.74 2.25
N LEU A 147 3.05 -11.49 2.59
CA LEU A 147 2.99 -10.99 3.96
C LEU A 147 1.56 -10.97 4.50
N LEU A 148 0.60 -10.49 3.70
CA LEU A 148 -0.83 -10.51 4.04
C LEU A 148 -1.39 -11.94 4.17
N SER A 149 -0.80 -12.90 3.45
CA SER A 149 -1.16 -14.32 3.53
C SER A 149 -0.43 -15.07 4.67
N ASN A 150 0.22 -14.37 5.61
CA ASN A 150 1.01 -14.96 6.68
C ASN A 150 2.16 -15.87 6.20
N ARG A 151 2.77 -15.57 5.05
CA ARG A 151 3.90 -16.30 4.45
C ARG A 151 5.18 -15.46 4.37
N PRO A 152 5.74 -15.04 5.53
CA PRO A 152 6.98 -14.24 5.54
C PRO A 152 8.20 -15.01 4.98
N ASP A 153 8.13 -16.34 4.95
CA ASP A 153 9.14 -17.20 4.34
C ASP A 153 9.23 -17.00 2.81
N LEU A 154 8.09 -16.92 2.13
CA LEU A 154 8.04 -16.67 0.69
C LEU A 154 8.39 -15.22 0.37
N ALA A 155 7.84 -14.27 1.14
CA ALA A 155 8.16 -12.86 1.00
C ALA A 155 9.67 -12.58 1.13
N ALA A 156 10.36 -13.24 2.07
CA ALA A 156 11.80 -13.11 2.23
C ALA A 156 12.60 -13.66 1.04
N LYS A 157 12.15 -14.75 0.42
CA LYS A 157 12.80 -15.31 -0.78
C LYS A 157 12.69 -14.36 -1.97
N GLU A 158 11.52 -13.76 -2.16
CA GLU A 158 11.29 -12.77 -3.23
C GLU A 158 12.15 -11.51 -3.02
N ALA A 159 12.24 -11.00 -1.79
CA ALA A 159 13.10 -9.87 -1.47
C ALA A 159 14.59 -10.17 -1.75
N GLN A 160 15.06 -11.36 -1.36
CA GLN A 160 16.42 -11.81 -1.64
C GLN A 160 16.69 -11.96 -3.15
N SER A 161 15.71 -12.46 -3.90
CA SER A 161 15.77 -12.56 -5.36
C SER A 161 15.90 -11.17 -5.99
N ALA A 162 15.06 -10.21 -5.58
CA ALA A 162 15.10 -8.82 -6.04
C ALA A 162 16.47 -8.17 -5.82
N ARG A 163 17.02 -8.34 -4.62
CA ARG A 163 18.33 -7.80 -4.24
C ARG A 163 19.46 -8.26 -5.17
N SER A 164 19.36 -9.46 -5.75
CA SER A 164 20.41 -10.00 -6.63
C SER A 164 20.60 -9.23 -7.93
N PHE A 165 19.56 -8.52 -8.41
CA PHE A 165 19.60 -7.75 -9.66
C PHE A 165 19.32 -6.25 -9.48
N ALA A 166 18.91 -5.80 -8.28
CA ALA A 166 18.65 -4.40 -7.97
C ALA A 166 19.20 -4.03 -6.58
N GLN A 167 20.53 -3.87 -6.49
CA GLN A 167 21.22 -3.71 -5.20
C GLN A 167 20.93 -2.38 -4.50
N ASP A 168 20.75 -1.29 -5.24
CA ASP A 168 20.59 0.06 -4.66
C ASP A 168 19.16 0.61 -4.81
N ALA A 169 18.21 -0.22 -5.24
CA ALA A 169 16.85 0.22 -5.47
C ALA A 169 16.10 0.45 -4.15
N LEU A 170 15.56 1.66 -3.96
CA LEU A 170 14.77 2.02 -2.78
C LEU A 170 13.62 1.03 -2.55
N LEU A 171 12.95 0.59 -3.61
CA LEU A 171 11.83 -0.35 -3.50
C LEU A 171 12.24 -1.71 -2.92
N VAL A 172 13.50 -2.14 -3.13
CA VAL A 172 14.04 -3.36 -2.51
C VAL A 172 14.28 -3.12 -1.01
N ASN A 173 14.84 -1.97 -0.63
CA ASN A 173 15.00 -1.60 0.79
C ASN A 173 13.65 -1.57 1.52
N LEU A 174 12.63 -0.99 0.89
CA LEU A 174 11.26 -0.97 1.40
C LEU A 174 10.67 -2.37 1.58
N ALA A 175 10.81 -3.22 0.55
CA ALA A 175 10.29 -4.59 0.61
C ALA A 175 10.97 -5.42 1.71
N GLU A 176 12.29 -5.29 1.87
CA GLU A 176 13.02 -5.92 2.98
C GLU A 176 12.58 -5.38 4.35
N ALA A 177 12.33 -4.07 4.47
CA ALA A 177 11.82 -3.47 5.70
C ALA A 177 10.43 -4.03 6.07
N TRP A 178 9.50 -4.18 5.11
CA TRP A 178 8.20 -4.82 5.37
C TRP A 178 8.33 -6.28 5.83
N VAL A 179 9.23 -7.04 5.21
CA VAL A 179 9.54 -8.41 5.63
C VAL A 179 10.14 -8.42 7.04
N GLY A 180 11.05 -7.49 7.34
CA GLY A 180 11.68 -7.34 8.65
C GLY A 180 10.66 -7.04 9.75
N MET A 181 9.76 -6.08 9.51
CA MET A 181 8.65 -5.79 10.42
C MET A 181 7.77 -7.00 10.69
N ARG A 182 7.60 -7.90 9.70
CA ARG A 182 6.81 -9.11 9.89
C ARG A 182 7.54 -10.22 10.66
N LYS A 183 8.87 -10.28 10.57
CA LYS A 183 9.71 -11.26 11.29
C LYS A 183 9.93 -10.87 12.75
N GLY A 184 10.14 -9.58 13.00
CA GLY A 184 10.42 -9.02 14.31
C GLY A 184 11.78 -9.40 14.90
N GLY A 185 11.96 -9.10 16.19
CA GLY A 185 13.24 -9.25 16.88
C GLY A 185 14.25 -8.22 16.40
N GLU A 186 15.48 -8.65 16.09
CA GLU A 186 16.55 -7.77 15.59
C GLU A 186 16.22 -7.13 14.23
N GLU A 187 15.26 -7.70 13.49
CA GLU A 187 14.83 -7.18 12.19
C GLU A 187 14.06 -5.85 12.30
N TYR A 188 13.46 -5.54 13.47
CA TYR A 188 12.81 -4.25 13.69
C TYR A 188 13.77 -3.08 13.55
N GLN A 189 14.99 -3.22 14.09
CA GLN A 189 16.00 -2.16 14.04
C GLN A 189 16.49 -1.89 12.61
N LYS A 190 16.57 -2.94 11.77
CA LYS A 190 16.93 -2.80 10.34
C LYS A 190 15.83 -2.09 9.57
N ALA A 191 14.57 -2.50 9.77
CA ALA A 191 13.42 -1.87 9.13
C ALA A 191 13.27 -0.40 9.55
N PHE A 192 13.48 -0.10 10.84
CA PHE A 192 13.48 1.26 11.36
C PHE A 192 14.41 2.19 10.58
N TYR A 193 15.67 1.81 10.35
CA TYR A 193 16.62 2.69 9.64
C TYR A 193 16.16 3.04 8.23
N VAL A 194 15.51 2.11 7.53
CA VAL A 194 14.93 2.38 6.21
C VAL A 194 13.78 3.39 6.31
N PHE A 195 12.87 3.22 7.27
CA PHE A 195 11.74 4.15 7.42
C PHE A 195 12.17 5.52 7.97
N GLU A 196 13.13 5.57 8.89
CA GLU A 196 13.74 6.80 9.38
C GLU A 196 14.39 7.58 8.23
N GLU A 197 15.14 6.91 7.35
CA GLU A 197 15.76 7.54 6.19
C GLU A 197 14.73 8.21 5.27
N LEU A 198 13.54 7.61 5.15
CA LEU A 198 12.45 8.15 4.35
C LEU A 198 11.72 9.31 5.02
N ALA A 199 11.57 9.24 6.34
CA ALA A 199 10.83 10.22 7.13
C ALA A 199 11.67 11.45 7.53
N GLN A 200 13.00 11.33 7.60
CA GLN A 200 13.87 12.40 8.11
C GLN A 200 13.97 13.63 7.20
N ASN A 201 13.70 13.50 5.89
CA ASN A 201 13.77 14.62 4.95
C ASN A 201 12.39 15.28 4.82
N PRO A 202 12.18 16.51 5.33
CA PRO A 202 10.86 17.15 5.32
C PRO A 202 10.31 17.41 3.92
N SER A 203 11.17 17.48 2.90
CA SER A 203 10.75 17.70 1.51
C SER A 203 10.19 16.43 0.84
N SER A 204 10.52 15.25 1.35
CA SER A 204 10.07 13.97 0.80
C SER A 204 9.23 13.13 1.78
N ALA A 205 9.16 13.54 3.05
CA ALA A 205 8.38 12.86 4.07
C ALA A 205 6.89 12.90 3.71
N SER A 206 6.27 11.73 3.70
CA SER A 206 4.82 11.55 3.57
C SER A 206 4.24 11.07 4.90
N ALA A 207 2.92 11.23 5.09
CA ALA A 207 2.22 10.67 6.23
C ALA A 207 2.50 9.17 6.37
N TRP A 208 2.56 8.44 5.25
CA TRP A 208 2.93 7.02 5.23
C TRP A 208 4.32 6.75 5.80
N SER A 209 5.35 7.49 5.38
CA SER A 209 6.73 7.29 5.87
C SER A 209 6.86 7.56 7.38
N LEU A 210 6.15 8.58 7.87
CA LEU A 210 6.09 8.94 9.29
C LEU A 210 5.33 7.87 10.10
N VAL A 211 4.24 7.32 9.57
CA VAL A 211 3.54 6.19 10.18
C VAL A 211 4.46 4.96 10.22
N ALA A 212 5.18 4.64 9.14
CA ALA A 212 6.09 3.52 9.10
C ALA A 212 7.24 3.66 10.14
N GLN A 213 7.80 4.87 10.27
CA GLN A 213 8.76 5.19 11.33
C GLN A 213 8.12 4.98 12.72
N GLY A 214 6.96 5.57 12.98
CA GLY A 214 6.29 5.47 14.27
C GLY A 214 5.93 4.03 14.67
N VAL A 215 5.49 3.21 13.72
CA VAL A 215 5.24 1.78 13.93
C VAL A 215 6.52 1.05 14.28
N SER A 216 7.62 1.30 13.55
CA SER A 216 8.91 0.67 13.85
C SER A 216 9.47 1.07 15.22
N GLU A 217 9.35 2.34 15.62
CA GLU A 217 9.73 2.81 16.96
C GLU A 217 8.89 2.16 18.07
N LEU A 218 7.58 2.01 17.84
CA LEU A 218 6.69 1.34 18.78
C LEU A 218 7.08 -0.13 18.99
N HIS A 219 7.46 -0.83 17.91
CA HIS A 219 8.00 -2.19 17.99
C HIS A 219 9.35 -2.28 18.71
N LEU A 220 10.14 -1.20 18.72
CA LEU A 220 11.38 -1.07 19.48
C LEU A 220 11.15 -0.63 20.94
N GLY A 221 9.90 -0.40 21.34
CA GLY A 221 9.53 0.04 22.69
C GLY A 221 9.79 1.53 22.97
N ARG A 222 10.05 2.32 21.92
CA ARG A 222 10.36 3.75 21.98
C ARG A 222 9.08 4.56 21.78
N THR A 223 8.28 4.64 22.84
CA THR A 223 6.90 5.13 22.77
C THR A 223 6.80 6.64 22.51
N GLU A 224 7.77 7.41 22.99
CA GLU A 224 7.83 8.86 22.85
C GLU A 224 8.14 9.25 21.40
N GLU A 225 9.13 8.60 20.79
CA GLU A 225 9.51 8.76 19.39
C GLU A 225 8.40 8.29 18.46
N ALA A 226 7.77 7.15 18.78
CA ALA A 226 6.61 6.66 18.05
C ALA A 226 5.46 7.68 18.05
N ASN A 227 5.17 8.29 19.20
CA ASN A 227 4.12 9.30 19.32
C ASN A 227 4.46 10.54 18.49
N ALA A 228 5.71 11.02 18.54
CA ALA A 228 6.13 12.18 17.76
C ALA A 228 6.00 11.96 16.25
N ALA A 229 6.36 10.76 15.76
CA ALA A 229 6.23 10.41 14.35
C ALA A 229 4.75 10.31 13.92
N ILE A 230 3.90 9.67 14.73
CA ILE A 230 2.46 9.54 14.44
C ILE A 230 1.76 10.91 14.45
N GLU A 231 2.05 11.77 15.43
CA GLU A 231 1.51 13.14 15.47
C GLU A 231 1.98 13.98 14.28
N SER A 232 3.23 13.81 13.85
CA SER A 232 3.74 14.45 12.63
C SER A 232 2.98 13.99 11.39
N ALA A 233 2.66 12.70 11.28
CA ALA A 233 1.84 12.17 10.19
C ALA A 233 0.43 12.78 10.18
N LEU A 234 -0.20 12.90 11.36
CA LEU A 234 -1.50 13.56 11.52
C LEU A 234 -1.43 15.07 11.26
N GLY A 235 -0.28 15.70 11.47
CA GLY A 235 -0.03 17.08 11.08
C GLY A 235 0.00 17.29 9.56
N LEU A 236 0.46 16.30 8.79
CA LEU A 236 0.39 16.31 7.33
C LEU A 236 -1.02 15.94 6.82
N GLU A 237 -1.63 14.93 7.43
CA GLU A 237 -2.93 14.39 7.02
C GLU A 237 -3.80 14.10 8.26
N GLU A 238 -4.58 15.10 8.70
CA GLU A 238 -5.39 15.01 9.93
C GLU A 238 -6.36 13.82 9.94
N GLY A 239 -6.81 13.41 8.75
CA GLY A 239 -7.73 12.30 8.52
C GLY A 239 -7.07 10.96 8.18
N ASN A 240 -5.75 10.82 8.31
CA ASN A 240 -5.06 9.58 7.97
C ASN A 240 -5.48 8.44 8.92
N ALA A 241 -6.21 7.46 8.38
CA ALA A 241 -6.78 6.36 9.15
C ALA A 241 -5.71 5.45 9.77
N ASP A 242 -4.62 5.18 9.05
CA ASP A 242 -3.52 4.34 9.54
C ASP A 242 -2.79 5.01 10.71
N ALA A 243 -2.55 6.31 10.65
CA ALA A 243 -1.96 7.09 11.74
C ALA A 243 -2.86 7.08 12.99
N LEU A 244 -4.18 7.30 12.81
CA LEU A 244 -5.15 7.23 13.90
C LEU A 244 -5.23 5.83 14.53
N ALA A 245 -5.20 4.78 13.72
CA ALA A 245 -5.21 3.41 14.19
C ALA A 245 -3.96 3.09 15.03
N ASN A 246 -2.78 3.53 14.58
CA ASN A 246 -1.55 3.37 15.34
C ASN A 246 -1.52 4.23 16.62
N LEU A 247 -2.12 5.43 16.61
CA LEU A 247 -2.29 6.24 17.81
C LEU A 247 -3.16 5.52 18.84
N VAL A 248 -4.27 4.88 18.43
CA VAL A 248 -5.09 4.05 19.34
C VAL A 248 -4.26 2.95 20.01
N VAL A 249 -3.41 2.26 19.25
CA VAL A 249 -2.53 1.22 19.79
C VAL A 249 -1.53 1.82 20.77
N LEU A 250 -0.86 2.91 20.40
CA LEU A 250 0.13 3.59 21.23
C LEU A 250 -0.46 4.03 22.57
N GLU A 251 -1.63 4.70 22.55
CA GLU A 251 -2.33 5.15 23.76
C GLU A 251 -2.58 3.97 24.72
N LYS A 252 -2.98 2.81 24.19
CA LYS A 252 -3.16 1.60 25.01
C LYS A 252 -1.85 1.06 25.57
N VAL A 253 -0.78 1.05 24.79
CA VAL A 253 0.56 0.59 25.21
C VAL A 253 1.07 1.41 26.40
N VAL A 254 0.83 2.73 26.39
CA VAL A 254 1.25 3.63 27.47
C VAL A 254 0.22 3.76 28.61
N GLY A 255 -0.82 2.93 28.63
CA GLY A 255 -1.80 2.86 29.72
C GLY A 255 -2.91 3.92 29.67
N ARG A 256 -3.12 4.58 28.53
CA ARG A 256 -4.21 5.53 28.27
C ARG A 256 -5.38 4.86 27.54
N ASP A 257 -6.54 5.51 27.50
CA ASP A 257 -7.75 4.88 26.95
C ASP A 257 -7.88 4.96 25.42
N GLY A 258 -7.16 5.88 24.75
CA GLY A 258 -7.20 6.09 23.30
C GLY A 258 -8.59 6.41 22.74
N ALA A 259 -9.55 6.84 23.55
CA ALA A 259 -10.95 6.99 23.13
C ALA A 259 -11.15 8.08 22.07
N GLU A 260 -10.38 9.17 22.17
CA GLU A 260 -10.43 10.25 21.19
C GLU A 260 -9.92 9.80 19.82
N ALA A 261 -8.73 9.19 19.76
CA ALA A 261 -8.15 8.64 18.54
C ALA A 261 -9.07 7.59 17.91
N LEU A 262 -9.69 6.73 18.74
CA LEU A 262 -10.64 5.72 18.28
C LEU A 262 -11.91 6.36 17.68
N SER A 263 -12.44 7.40 18.31
CA SER A 263 -13.60 8.13 17.79
C SER A 263 -13.29 8.83 16.47
N ARG A 264 -12.08 9.38 16.33
CA ARG A 264 -11.60 9.97 15.07
C ARG A 264 -11.47 8.90 13.99
N LEU A 265 -10.85 7.75 14.29
CA LEU A 265 -10.73 6.63 13.37
C LEU A 265 -12.10 6.19 12.82
N GLN A 266 -13.07 5.97 13.72
CA GLN A 266 -14.44 5.60 13.34
C GLN A 266 -15.17 6.62 12.48
N LYS A 267 -14.76 7.90 12.51
CA LYS A 267 -15.33 8.93 11.64
C LYS A 267 -14.72 8.91 10.24
N VAL A 268 -13.40 8.67 10.14
CA VAL A 268 -12.68 8.71 8.86
C VAL A 268 -12.77 7.38 8.10
N ASP A 269 -12.70 6.25 8.80
CA ASP A 269 -12.81 4.92 8.21
C ASP A 269 -13.44 3.94 9.22
N LYS A 270 -14.72 3.62 8.97
CA LYS A 270 -15.51 2.69 9.80
C LYS A 270 -15.14 1.23 9.58
N GLU A 271 -14.54 0.92 8.43
CA GLU A 271 -14.22 -0.45 8.00
C GLU A 271 -12.73 -0.76 8.17
N HIS A 272 -11.98 0.16 8.79
CA HIS A 272 -10.55 0.00 9.06
C HIS A 272 -10.27 -1.34 9.75
N GLU A 273 -9.19 -2.01 9.34
CA GLU A 273 -8.89 -3.38 9.77
C GLU A 273 -8.80 -3.55 11.29
N VAL A 274 -8.27 -2.55 12.01
CA VAL A 274 -8.21 -2.55 13.47
C VAL A 274 -9.60 -2.56 14.09
N LEU A 275 -10.56 -1.79 13.55
CA LEU A 275 -11.93 -1.76 14.06
C LEU A 275 -12.62 -3.10 13.85
N ARG A 276 -12.54 -3.64 12.63
CA ARG A 276 -13.10 -4.97 12.31
C ARG A 276 -12.50 -6.06 13.19
N GLY A 277 -11.18 -6.06 13.35
CA GLY A 277 -10.49 -7.04 14.22
C GLY A 277 -10.84 -6.89 15.70
N MET A 278 -11.13 -5.69 16.18
CA MET A 278 -11.62 -5.47 17.55
C MET A 278 -13.04 -6.02 17.74
N ASP A 279 -13.92 -5.82 16.76
CA ASP A 279 -15.29 -6.32 16.78
C ASP A 279 -15.33 -7.85 16.68
N GLU A 280 -14.53 -8.45 15.79
CA GLU A 280 -14.37 -9.90 15.68
C GLU A 280 -13.92 -10.53 17.02
N LYS A 281 -12.92 -9.93 17.68
CA LYS A 281 -12.44 -10.38 18.99
C LYS A 281 -13.50 -10.20 20.08
N ARG A 282 -14.30 -9.13 20.02
CA ARG A 282 -15.40 -8.88 20.97
C ARG A 282 -16.48 -9.95 20.84
N GLU A 283 -16.88 -10.30 19.61
CA GLU A 283 -17.86 -11.36 19.38
C GLU A 283 -17.30 -12.73 19.78
N ALA A 284 -16.05 -13.04 19.43
CA ALA A 284 -15.39 -14.27 19.87
C ALA A 284 -15.35 -14.40 21.41
N PHE A 285 -15.10 -13.30 22.13
CA PHE A 285 -15.14 -13.28 23.58
C PHE A 285 -16.54 -13.53 24.14
N LYS A 286 -17.58 -12.89 23.57
CA LYS A 286 -18.99 -13.14 23.96
C LYS A 286 -19.35 -14.61 23.79
N THR A 287 -19.04 -15.20 22.63
CA THR A 287 -19.26 -16.63 22.36
C THR A 287 -18.50 -17.52 23.34
N ALA A 288 -17.30 -17.12 23.77
CA ALA A 288 -16.57 -17.86 24.80
C ALA A 288 -17.29 -17.79 26.17
N CYS A 289 -17.77 -16.62 26.58
CA CYS A 289 -18.51 -16.43 27.83
C CYS A 289 -19.78 -17.30 27.92
N GLU A 290 -20.49 -17.47 26.81
CA GLU A 290 -21.68 -18.35 26.74
C GLU A 290 -21.36 -19.80 27.14
N LYS A 291 -20.14 -20.28 26.85
CA LYS A 291 -19.69 -21.63 27.22
C LYS A 291 -19.41 -21.76 28.72
N TYR A 292 -19.10 -20.67 29.41
CA TYR A 292 -18.66 -20.65 30.80
C TYR A 292 -19.69 -19.99 31.73
N ASN A 293 -20.98 -20.15 31.45
CA ASN A 293 -22.02 -19.58 32.29
C ASN A 293 -22.16 -20.37 33.60
N PRO A 294 -21.96 -19.76 34.78
CA PRO A 294 -22.11 -20.46 36.05
C PRO A 294 -23.54 -20.96 36.22
N LYS A 295 -23.71 -22.27 36.41
CA LYS A 295 -24.99 -22.87 36.80
C LYS A 295 -25.14 -22.71 38.30
N PHE A 296 -26.04 -21.82 38.71
CA PHE A 296 -26.48 -21.69 40.11
C PHE A 296 -27.72 -22.55 40.34
#